data_AF-N1S2C6-F1
#
_entry.id   AF-N1S2C6-F1
#
_cell.length_a   1.000
_cell.length_b   1.000
_cell.length_c   1.000
_cell.angle_alpha   90.00
_cell.angle_beta   90.00
_cell.angle_gamma   90.00
#
_symmetry.space_group_name_H-M   'P 1'
#
loop_
_entity.id
_entity.type
_entity.pdbx_description
1 polymer ?
#
loop_
_entity_poly.entity_id
_entity_poly.type
_entity_poly.pdbx_seq_one_letter_code
_entity_poly.pdbx_strand_id
1 'polypeptide(L)' 'EIKHLIRYFITYISKTKFFPAFYTAYLATITESNILRGFKGARLTPLNLENIILKIDI' A
#
# COMPACT_ATOMS: atom_id res chain seq x y z
N GLU A 1 11.13 -4.38 9.82
CA GLU A 1 12.50 -3.82 9.73
C GLU A 1 12.54 -2.28 9.75
N ILE A 2 11.99 -1.57 8.75
CA ILE A 2 12.00 -0.08 8.69
C ILE A 2 11.36 0.60 9.92
N LYS A 3 10.25 0.05 10.45
CA LYS A 3 9.60 0.58 11.66
C LYS A 3 10.55 0.64 12.88
N HIS A 4 11.48 -0.30 12.98
CA HIS A 4 12.49 -0.28 14.04
C HIS A 4 13.51 0.82 13.81
N LEU A 5 13.96 1.04 12.57
CA LEU A 5 14.88 2.12 12.22
C LEU A 5 14.29 3.51 12.57
N ILE A 6 13.00 3.72 12.27
CA ILE A 6 12.27 4.94 12.66
C ILE A 6 12.19 5.08 14.18
N ARG A 7 11.91 3.98 14.90
CA ARG A 7 11.89 3.97 16.38
C ARG A 7 13.24 4.31 17.01
N TYR A 8 14.35 3.99 16.32
CA TYR A 8 15.72 4.34 16.74
C TYR A 8 16.20 5.70 16.21
N PHE A 9 15.32 6.54 15.66
CA PHE A 9 15.66 7.85 15.09
C PHE A 9 16.73 7.79 13.97
N ILE A 10 16.86 6.66 13.29
CA ILE A 10 17.74 6.54 12.13
C ILE A 10 17.04 7.20 10.95
N THR A 11 17.47 8.41 10.59
CA THR A 11 16.88 9.23 9.51
C THR A 11 17.46 8.93 8.14
N TYR A 12 18.46 8.05 8.04
CA TYR A 12 19.10 7.66 6.79
C TYR A 12 19.01 6.15 6.53
N ILE A 13 18.54 5.77 5.34
CA ILE A 13 18.49 4.39 4.85
C ILE A 13 18.99 4.35 3.40
N SER A 14 19.84 3.37 3.07
CA SER A 14 20.30 3.21 1.69
C SER A 14 19.16 2.76 0.77
N LYS A 15 19.24 3.14 -0.51
CA LYS A 15 18.28 2.69 -1.54
C LYS A 15 18.14 1.16 -1.59
N THR A 16 19.27 0.45 -1.49
CA THR A 16 19.33 -1.02 -1.51
C THR A 16 18.59 -1.68 -0.35
N LYS A 17 18.45 -0.99 0.80
CA LYS A 17 17.66 -1.46 1.95
C LYS A 17 16.22 -0.96 1.90
N PHE A 18 16.01 0.27 1.45
CA PHE A 18 14.69 0.88 1.40
C PHE A 18 13.77 0.19 0.39
N PHE A 19 14.22 0.01 -0.85
CA PHE A 19 13.34 -0.47 -1.93
C PHE A 19 12.75 -1.87 -1.67
N PRO A 20 13.53 -2.89 -1.25
CA PRO A 20 12.96 -4.20 -0.94
C PRO A 20 11.96 -4.13 0.22
N ALA A 21 12.32 -3.43 1.30
CA ALA A 21 11.45 -3.31 2.46
C ALA A 21 10.16 -2.51 2.17
N PHE A 22 10.25 -1.46 1.35
CA PHE A 22 9.08 -0.75 0.85
C PHE A 22 8.21 -1.65 -0.02
N TYR A 23 8.80 -2.38 -0.98
CA TYR A 23 8.06 -3.26 -1.87
C TYR A 23 7.30 -4.36 -1.11
N THR A 24 7.96 -5.00 -0.13
CA THR A 24 7.30 -5.99 0.73
C THR A 24 6.16 -5.39 1.54
N ALA A 25 6.36 -4.19 2.12
CA ALA A 25 5.30 -3.51 2.87
C ALA A 25 4.14 -3.07 1.96
N TYR A 26 4.45 -2.55 0.77
CA TYR A 26 3.47 -2.17 -0.24
C TYR A 26 2.59 -3.35 -0.63
N LEU A 27 3.20 -4.49 -1.00
CA LEU A 27 2.45 -5.71 -1.32
C LEU A 27 1.58 -6.18 -0.15
N ALA A 28 2.10 -6.15 1.07
CA ALA A 28 1.34 -6.52 2.26
C ALA A 28 0.16 -5.58 2.55
N THR A 29 0.16 -4.36 2.01
CA THR A 29 -0.96 -3.41 2.14
C THR A 29 -2.06 -3.61 1.10
N ILE A 30 -1.81 -4.36 0.01
CA ILE A 30 -2.80 -4.68 -1.02
C ILE A 30 -3.74 -5.77 -0.48
N THR A 31 -4.64 -5.36 0.40
CA THR A 31 -5.72 -6.18 0.95
C THR A 31 -7.06 -5.57 0.56
N GLU A 32 -8.10 -6.38 0.42
CA GLU A 32 -9.45 -5.92 0.07
C GLU A 32 -9.92 -4.80 1.01
N SER A 33 -9.74 -4.97 2.33
CA SER A 33 -10.11 -3.97 3.34
C SER A 33 -9.40 -2.63 3.16
N ASN A 34 -8.09 -2.65 2.87
CA ASN A 34 -7.33 -1.41 2.63
C ASN A 34 -7.74 -0.74 1.33
N ILE A 35 -7.98 -1.53 0.27
CA ILE A 35 -8.44 -1.04 -1.03
C ILE A 35 -9.82 -0.36 -0.87
N LEU A 36 -10.78 -1.03 -0.25
CA LEU A 36 -12.13 -0.50 0.02
C LEU A 36 -12.08 0.79 0.86
N ARG A 37 -11.22 0.83 1.88
CA ARG A 37 -11.02 2.03 2.69
C ARG A 37 -10.41 3.18 1.88
N GLY A 38 -9.50 2.88 0.95
CA GLY A 38 -8.94 3.84 0.00
C GLY A 38 -10.02 4.47 -0.89
N PHE A 39 -10.87 3.63 -1.51
CA PHE A 39 -12.01 4.10 -2.30
C PHE A 39 -12.95 4.99 -1.50
N LYS A 40 -13.32 4.57 -0.28
CA LYS A 40 -14.15 5.37 0.63
C LYS A 40 -13.51 6.72 0.97
N GLY A 41 -12.20 6.75 1.26
CA GLY A 41 -11.46 7.97 1.57
C GLY A 41 -11.40 8.94 0.40
N ALA A 42 -11.27 8.42 -0.82
CA ALA A 42 -11.29 9.21 -2.06
C ALA A 42 -12.69 9.70 -2.46
N ARG A 43 -13.73 9.39 -1.66
CA ARG A 43 -15.16 9.60 -2.00
C ARG A 43 -15.57 8.94 -3.32
N LEU A 44 -14.81 7.92 -3.72
CA LEU A 44 -15.24 6.96 -4.71
C LEU A 44 -16.18 6.01 -3.96
N THR A 45 -17.41 6.48 -3.69
CA THR A 45 -18.58 5.67 -3.26
C THR A 45 -18.46 4.31 -3.89
N PRO A 46 -18.59 3.17 -3.17
CA PRO A 46 -18.09 1.87 -3.64
C PRO A 46 -18.56 1.65 -5.06
N LEU A 47 -17.69 1.98 -6.01
CA LEU A 47 -17.84 1.50 -7.36
C LEU A 47 -17.78 0.02 -7.14
N ASN A 48 -18.84 -0.69 -7.54
CA ASN A 48 -18.91 -2.13 -7.42
C ASN A 48 -17.52 -2.69 -7.77
N LEU A 49 -16.84 -3.26 -6.77
CA LEU A 49 -15.42 -3.58 -6.88
C LEU A 49 -15.22 -4.58 -8.03
N GLU A 50 -16.18 -5.48 -8.22
CA GLU A 50 -16.25 -6.39 -9.36
C GLU A 50 -16.27 -5.63 -10.69
N ASN A 51 -17.05 -4.54 -10.79
CA ASN A 51 -17.15 -3.72 -11.99
C ASN A 51 -15.88 -2.89 -12.26
N ILE A 52 -15.07 -2.58 -11.24
CA ILE A 52 -13.76 -1.96 -11.42
C ILE A 52 -12.74 -3.00 -11.88
N ILE A 53 -12.69 -4.16 -11.21
CA ILE A 53 -11.77 -5.25 -11.56
C ILE A 53 -11.98 -5.67 -13.02
N LEU A 54 -13.25 -5.85 -13.44
CA LEU A 54 -13.61 -6.16 -14.83
C LEU A 54 -13.19 -5.09 -15.85
N LYS A 55 -12.97 -3.84 -15.42
CA LYS A 55 -12.49 -2.75 -16.29
C LYS A 55 -10.97 -2.60 -16.30
N ILE A 56 -10.28 -3.17 -15.31
CA ILE A 56 -8.82 -3.10 -15.18
C ILE A 56 -8.15 -4.32 -15.84
N ASP A 57 -8.85 -5.45 -15.99
CA ASP A 57 -8.44 -6.53 -16.89
C ASP A 57 -8.42 -6.03 -18.35
N ILE A 58 -7.23 -5.64 -18.83
CA ILE A 58 -6.88 -5.28 -20.21
C ILE A 58 -5.95 -6.37 -20.77
#